data_AF-A0A822GAA3-F1
#
_entry.id   AF-A0A822GAA3-F1
#
_cell.length_a   1.000
_cell.length_b   1.000
_cell.length_c   1.000
_cell.angle_alpha   90.00
_cell.angle_beta   90.00
_cell.angle_gamma   90.00
#
_symmetry.space_group_name_H-M   'P 1'
#
loop_
_entity.id
_entity.type
_entity.pdbx_description
1 polymer ?
#
loop_
_entity_poly.entity_id
_entity_poly.type
_entity_poly.pdbx_seq_one_letter_code
_entity_poly.pdbx_strand_id
1 'polypeptide(L)' 'QDFGDQKIEVVGLNAAHMAAIHIGFHGKRIAQCSQLRIELRSPMTAQMDGEPFYLPASVAVNIGHAGQVLVLKNENK' A
#
# COMPACT_ATOMS: atom_id res chain seq x y z
N GLN A 1 -7.55 -1.91 5.62
CA GLN A 1 -7.55 -0.44 5.41
C GLN A 1 -8.95 0.12 5.62
N ASP A 2 -9.06 1.13 6.47
CA ASP A 2 -10.23 2.02 6.52
C ASP A 2 -9.96 3.16 5.53
N PHE A 3 -10.86 3.40 4.57
CA PHE A 3 -10.66 4.45 3.57
C PHE A 3 -11.13 5.83 4.05
N GLY A 4 -11.90 5.91 5.15
CA GLY A 4 -12.40 7.16 5.72
C GLY A 4 -11.43 7.83 6.69
N ASP A 5 -10.41 7.11 7.17
CA ASP A 5 -9.49 7.58 8.22
C ASP A 5 -8.38 8.50 7.70
N GLN A 6 -8.25 8.67 6.37
CA GLN A 6 -7.20 9.45 5.70
C GLN A 6 -5.79 9.03 6.11
N LYS A 7 -5.60 7.71 6.31
CA LYS A 7 -4.30 7.11 6.59
C LYS A 7 -3.96 6.02 5.58
N ILE A 8 -2.67 5.93 5.35
CA ILE A 8 -1.99 4.88 4.61
C ILE A 8 -1.63 3.76 5.59
N GLU A 9 -2.01 2.54 5.25
CA GLU A 9 -1.62 1.33 5.97
C GLU A 9 -0.37 0.72 5.33
N VAL A 10 0.69 0.52 6.13
CA VAL A 10 1.93 -0.10 5.67
C VAL A 10 1.98 -1.54 6.17
N VAL A 11 1.98 -2.51 5.26
CA VAL A 11 1.94 -3.94 5.57
C VAL A 11 3.19 -4.64 5.06
N GLY A 12 3.83 -5.43 5.93
CA GLY A 12 4.97 -6.28 5.60
C GLY A 12 4.54 -7.71 5.28
N LEU A 13 5.04 -8.22 4.15
CA LEU A 13 4.83 -9.59 3.71
C LEU A 13 6.20 -10.27 3.56
N ASN A 14 6.31 -11.49 4.08
CA ASN A 14 7.41 -12.41 3.78
C ASN A 14 6.88 -13.56 2.92
N ALA A 15 7.73 -14.48 2.49
CA ALA A 15 7.33 -15.61 1.63
C ALA A 15 6.21 -16.47 2.25
N ALA A 16 6.24 -16.70 3.56
CA ALA A 16 5.19 -17.46 4.24
C ALA A 16 3.86 -16.69 4.27
N HIS A 17 3.90 -15.38 4.52
CA HIS A 17 2.71 -14.52 4.45
C HIS A 17 2.13 -14.54 3.04
N MET A 18 2.97 -14.42 2.01
CA MET A 18 2.55 -14.46 0.60
C MET A 18 1.85 -15.78 0.26
N ALA A 19 2.40 -16.93 0.70
CA ALA A 19 1.77 -18.23 0.48
C ALA A 19 0.41 -18.36 1.18
N ALA A 20 0.25 -17.72 2.34
CA ALA A 20 -0.98 -17.75 3.12
C ALA A 20 -2.05 -16.76 2.66
N ILE A 21 -1.77 -15.84 1.73
CA ILE A 21 -2.76 -14.87 1.22
C ILE A 21 -4.01 -15.59 0.66
N HIS A 22 -3.83 -16.73 -0.01
CA HIS A 22 -4.93 -17.49 -0.61
C HIS A 22 -5.95 -18.04 0.40
N ILE A 23 -5.55 -18.21 1.66
CA ILE A 23 -6.44 -18.65 2.75
C ILE A 23 -6.94 -17.48 3.62
N GLY A 24 -6.79 -16.25 3.14
CA GLY A 24 -7.24 -15.04 3.82
C GLY A 24 -6.29 -14.54 4.91
N PHE A 25 -5.04 -15.01 4.94
CA PHE A 25 -4.05 -14.39 5.83
C PHE A 25 -3.72 -12.97 5.37
N HIS A 26 -3.67 -12.05 6.32
CA HIS A 26 -3.26 -10.68 6.10
C HIS A 26 -1.84 -10.48 6.65
N GLY A 27 -1.00 -9.78 5.90
CA GLY A 27 0.36 -9.46 6.33
C GLY A 27 0.43 -8.72 7.67
N LYS A 28 1.65 -8.50 8.15
CA LYS A 28 1.86 -7.78 9.41
C LYS A 28 1.81 -6.27 9.18
N ARG A 29 0.88 -5.56 9.82
CA ARG A 29 0.89 -4.09 9.84
C ARG A 29 2.17 -3.60 10.52
N ILE A 30 2.94 -2.80 9.80
CA ILE A 30 4.21 -2.19 10.27
C ILE A 30 3.94 -0.79 10.81
N ALA A 31 3.11 -0.02 10.11
CA ALA A 31 2.80 1.36 10.45
C ALA A 31 1.44 1.80 9.90
N GLN A 32 0.94 2.92 10.41
CA GLN A 32 -0.20 3.65 9.85
C GLN A 32 0.09 5.15 9.95
N CYS A 33 0.00 5.88 8.83
CA CYS A 33 0.45 7.27 8.74
C CYS A 33 -0.26 8.02 7.60
N SER A 34 -0.25 9.35 7.59
CA SER A 34 -0.86 10.14 6.51
C SER A 34 0.12 10.47 5.37
N GLN A 35 1.42 10.30 5.62
CA GLN A 35 2.50 10.47 4.64
C GLN A 35 3.56 9.39 4.86
N LEU A 36 4.07 8.83 3.77
CA LEU A 36 5.08 7.79 3.76
C LEU A 36 6.22 8.19 2.81
N ARG A 37 7.46 7.97 3.25
CA ARG A 37 8.64 8.06 2.39
C ARG A 37 9.29 6.68 2.29
N ILE A 38 9.42 6.16 1.07
CA ILE A 38 10.06 4.87 0.79
C ILE A 38 11.39 5.13 0.09
N GLU A 39 12.48 4.59 0.62
CA GLU A 39 13.80 4.64 -0.02
C GLU A 39 14.23 3.24 -0.44
N LEU A 40 14.50 3.08 -1.73
CA LEU A 40 14.82 1.79 -2.34
C LEU A 40 16.32 1.64 -2.52
N ARG A 41 16.86 0.49 -2.08
CA ARG A 41 18.28 0.14 -2.28
C ARG A 41 18.57 -0.44 -3.67
N SER A 42 17.54 -0.94 -4.36
CA SER A 42 17.62 -1.54 -5.68
C SER A 42 16.36 -1.17 -6.47
N PRO A 43 16.42 -1.06 -7.81
CA PRO A 43 15.21 -0.80 -8.59
C PRO A 43 14.19 -1.92 -8.42
N MET A 44 12.90 -1.58 -8.46
CA MET A 44 11.80 -2.55 -8.40
C MET A 44 10.58 -2.05 -9.18
N THR A 45 9.70 -2.97 -9.54
CA THR A 45 8.36 -2.62 -10.02
C THR A 45 7.38 -2.57 -8.85
N ALA A 46 6.55 -1.54 -8.81
CA ALA A 46 5.38 -1.47 -7.94
C ALA A 46 4.12 -1.61 -8.78
N GLN A 47 3.05 -2.14 -8.20
CA GLN A 47 1.74 -2.17 -8.83
C GLN A 47 0.95 -0.94 -8.36
N MET A 48 0.55 -0.07 -9.27
CA MET A 48 -0.22 1.14 -8.97
C MET A 48 -1.52 1.06 -9.77
N ASP A 49 -2.67 1.00 -9.10
CA ASP A 49 -4.02 0.90 -9.71
C ASP A 49 -4.25 -0.18 -10.79
N GLY A 50 -3.31 -1.11 -10.94
CA GLY A 50 -3.36 -2.18 -11.95
C GLY A 50 -2.23 -2.12 -12.97
N GLU A 51 -1.57 -0.97 -13.09
CA GLU A 51 -0.41 -0.78 -13.96
C GLU A 51 0.91 -1.01 -13.22
N PRO A 52 1.91 -1.62 -13.89
CA PRO A 52 3.27 -1.66 -13.37
C PRO A 52 3.90 -0.27 -13.44
N PHE A 53 4.43 0.17 -12.30
CA PHE A 53 5.17 1.42 -12.14
C PHE A 53 6.63 1.13 -11.79
N TYR A 54 7.56 1.67 -12.59
CA TYR A 54 8.98 1.45 -12.38
C TYR A 54 9.54 2.41 -11.33
N LEU A 55 10.14 1.85 -10.28
CA LEU A 55 10.82 2.58 -9.22
C LEU A 55 12.35 2.40 -9.33
N PRO A 56 13.11 3.46 -9.66
CA PRO A 56 14.57 3.40 -9.71
C PRO A 56 15.21 3.31 -8.31
N ALA A 57 16.44 2.82 -8.25
CA ALA A 57 17.24 2.77 -7.02
C ALA A 57 17.61 4.17 -6.51
N SER A 58 17.82 4.27 -5.19
CA SER A 58 18.25 5.48 -4.49
C SER A 58 17.31 6.69 -4.67
N VAL A 59 16.07 6.43 -5.11
CA VAL A 59 15.02 7.42 -5.19
C VAL A 59 14.10 7.27 -3.99
N ALA A 60 13.80 8.40 -3.36
CA ALA A 60 12.79 8.47 -2.35
C ALA A 60 11.42 8.71 -2.98
N VAL A 61 10.50 7.78 -2.76
CA VAL A 61 9.11 7.87 -3.20
C VAL A 61 8.30 8.43 -2.04
N ASN A 62 7.68 9.59 -2.24
CA ASN A 62 6.76 10.17 -1.27
C ASN A 62 5.33 9.79 -1.64
N ILE A 63 4.61 9.19 -0.69
CA ILE A 63 3.22 8.75 -0.87
C ILE A 63 2.37 9.50 0.15
N GLY A 64 1.28 10.08 -0.31
CA GLY A 64 0.33 10.83 0.49
C GLY A 64 -1.03 10.87 -0.18
N HIS A 65 -2.05 11.29 0.55
CA HIS A 65 -3.38 11.47 -0.02
C HIS A 65 -3.43 12.71 -0.92
N ALA A 66 -3.96 12.57 -2.13
CA ALA A 66 -4.24 13.65 -3.07
C ALA A 66 -5.43 13.29 -3.97
N GLY A 67 -6.20 14.29 -4.40
CA GLY A 67 -7.27 14.10 -5.39
C GLY A 67 -8.45 13.25 -4.93
N GLN A 68 -8.77 13.27 -3.63
CA GLN A 68 -9.89 12.48 -3.08
C GLN A 68 -11.23 12.94 -3.66
N VAL A 69 -12.09 11.98 -3.96
CA VAL A 69 -13.44 12.19 -4.50
C VAL A 69 -14.47 11.52 -3.60
N LEU A 70 -15.71 12.00 -3.67
CA LEU A 70 -16.82 11.35 -2.98
C LEU A 70 -17.22 10.10 -3.75
N VAL A 71 -17.20 8.95 -3.07
CA VAL A 71 -17.51 7.64 -3.66
C VAL A 71 -18.77 7.09 -2.98
N LEU A 72 -19.65 6.46 -3.76
CA LEU A 72 -20.81 5.76 -3.23
C LEU A 72 -20.33 4.53 -2.42
N LYS A 73 -20.70 4.46 -1.14
CA LYS A 73 -20.42 3.31 -0.27
C LYS A 73 -21.68 2.49 -0.05
N ASN A 74 -21.58 1.16 -0.15
CA ASN A 74 -22.64 0.26 0.30
C ASN A 74 -22.50 0.07 1.82
N GLU A 75 -23.52 0.44 2.59
CA GLU A 75 -23.52 0.32 4.05
C GLU A 75 -23.89 -1.09 4.56
N ASN A 76 -24.33 -1.98 3.67
CA ASN A 76 -24.76 -3.35 4.02
C ASN A 76 -23.63 -4.39 3.98
N LYS A 77 -22.36 -3.96 3.88
CA LYS A 77 -21.15 -4.78 3.96
C LYS A 77 -20.13 -4.12 4.88
#